data_AF-A0A9P8MTT0-F1
#
_entry.id   AF-A0A9P8MTT0-F1
#
_cell.length_a   1.000
_cell.length_b   1.000
_cell.length_c   1.000
_cell.angle_alpha   90.00
_cell.angle_beta   90.00
_cell.angle_gamma   90.00
#
_symmetry.space_group_name_H-M   'P 1'
#
loop_
_entity.id
_entity.type
_entity.pdbx_description
1 polymer ?
#
loop_
_entity_poly.entity_id
_entity_poly.type
_entity_poly.pdbx_seq_one_letter_code
_entity_poly.pdbx_strand_id
1 'polypeptide(L)'
;MANAIIDVTKNGLSQYRAAQKYDIPQQSISDRLKGQVALADQIQPRQLLSKSQEARLVSWILRQESLGYAPPTRTVGRNWVSKFINRHPDIKNKRGRRQEANRFNAFTPRAVHWFFDIREKEYGWIKPENTVNVDEGGIMSGFGEYLACLSHGG
;
A
#
# COMPACT_ATOMS: atom_id res chain seq x y z
N MET A 1 0.16 30.14 -10.17
CA MET A 1 0.70 29.76 -11.50
C MET A 1 -0.34 29.19 -12.47
N ALA A 2 -1.01 28.06 -12.16
CA ALA A 2 -1.95 27.42 -13.10
C ALA A 2 -3.12 28.34 -13.54
N ASN A 3 -3.72 29.07 -12.60
CA ASN A 3 -4.82 30.00 -12.90
C ASN A 3 -4.41 31.16 -13.80
N ALA A 4 -3.15 31.63 -13.70
CA ALA A 4 -2.62 32.67 -14.59
C ALA A 4 -2.44 32.18 -16.03
N ILE A 5 -2.04 30.92 -16.22
CA ILE A 5 -1.91 30.31 -17.56
C ILE A 5 -3.29 30.11 -18.20
N ILE A 6 -4.28 29.68 -17.41
CA ILE A 6 -5.67 29.53 -17.87
C ILE A 6 -6.22 30.88 -18.31
N ASP A 7 -5.97 31.93 -17.54
CA ASP A 7 -6.43 33.27 -17.87
C ASP A 7 -5.85 33.80 -19.19
N VAL A 8 -4.59 33.50 -19.48
CA VAL A 8 -3.95 33.90 -20.75
C VAL A 8 -4.44 33.06 -21.93
N THR A 9 -4.61 31.75 -21.75
CA THR A 9 -4.90 30.82 -22.86
C THR A 9 -6.38 30.64 -23.16
N LYS A 10 -7.25 30.72 -22.14
CA LYS A 10 -8.70 30.50 -22.26
C LYS A 10 -9.50 31.78 -22.10
N ASN A 11 -9.10 32.65 -21.17
CA ASN A 11 -9.84 33.87 -20.86
C ASN A 11 -9.31 35.11 -21.61
N GLY A 12 -8.34 34.93 -22.51
CA GLY A 12 -7.83 35.97 -23.42
C GLY A 12 -7.09 37.12 -22.75
N LEU A 13 -6.66 36.97 -21.49
CA LEU A 13 -5.89 38.00 -20.79
C LEU A 13 -4.48 38.09 -21.37
N SER A 14 -3.93 39.31 -21.43
CA SER A 14 -2.51 39.47 -21.74
C SER A 14 -1.65 38.92 -20.60
N GLN A 15 -0.45 38.43 -20.93
CA GLN A 15 0.50 37.92 -19.92
C GLN A 15 0.76 38.95 -18.82
N TYR A 16 0.84 40.24 -19.18
CA TYR A 16 1.04 41.34 -18.24
C TYR A 16 -0.13 41.50 -17.26
N ARG A 17 -1.38 41.46 -17.76
CA ARG A 17 -2.57 41.55 -16.89
C ARG A 17 -2.71 40.32 -16.00
N ALA A 18 -2.41 39.14 -16.51
CA ALA A 18 -2.39 37.92 -15.69
C ALA A 18 -1.29 37.98 -14.63
N ALA A 19 -0.11 38.48 -14.97
CA ALA A 19 1.01 38.67 -14.03
C ALA A 19 0.61 39.57 -12.85
N GLN A 20 0.01 40.74 -13.13
CA GLN A 20 -0.48 41.65 -12.09
C GLN A 20 -1.61 41.05 -11.26
N LYS A 21 -2.58 40.39 -11.90
CA LYS A 21 -3.75 39.81 -11.23
C LYS A 21 -3.38 38.74 -10.21
N TYR A 22 -2.35 37.94 -10.51
CA TYR A 22 -1.95 36.81 -9.67
C TYR A 22 -0.65 37.04 -8.90
N ASP A 23 -0.11 38.26 -8.95
CA ASP A 23 1.15 38.65 -8.32
C ASP A 23 2.31 37.69 -8.66
N ILE A 24 2.48 37.42 -9.96
CA ILE A 24 3.55 36.55 -10.46
C ILE A 24 4.33 37.29 -11.55
N PRO A 25 5.67 37.16 -11.61
CA PRO A 25 6.45 37.76 -12.68
C PRO A 25 5.95 37.30 -14.05
N GLN A 26 5.77 38.25 -14.98
CA GLN A 26 5.36 37.94 -16.34
C GLN A 26 6.32 36.94 -17.01
N GLN A 27 7.62 37.04 -16.70
CA GLN A 27 8.64 36.12 -17.17
C GLN A 27 8.28 34.66 -16.84
N SER A 28 7.79 34.40 -15.62
CA SER A 28 7.36 33.06 -15.22
C SER A 28 6.21 32.53 -16.10
N ILE A 29 5.28 33.39 -16.51
CA ILE A 29 4.17 33.02 -17.41
C ILE A 29 4.69 32.74 -18.83
N SER A 30 5.61 33.58 -19.32
CA SER A 30 6.27 33.42 -20.63
C SER A 30 7.06 32.11 -20.70
N ASP A 31 7.88 31.82 -19.69
CA ASP A 31 8.67 30.59 -19.60
C ASP A 31 7.77 29.37 -19.60
N ARG A 32 6.65 29.43 -18.88
CA ARG A 32 5.65 28.35 -18.80
C ARG A 32 4.93 28.12 -20.13
N LEU A 33 4.59 29.19 -20.86
CA LEU A 33 4.01 29.09 -22.21
C LEU A 33 5.00 28.53 -23.23
N LYS A 34 6.30 28.75 -23.02
CA LYS A 34 7.40 28.13 -23.79
C LYS A 34 7.71 26.69 -23.35
N GLY A 35 6.89 26.11 -22.47
CA GLY A 35 7.04 24.73 -22.00
C GLY A 35 8.10 24.53 -20.91
N GLN A 36 8.67 25.60 -20.35
CA GLN A 36 9.59 25.47 -19.23
C GLN A 36 8.83 25.22 -17.92
N VAL A 37 9.29 24.22 -17.20
CA VAL A 37 8.71 23.80 -15.91
C VAL A 37 9.39 24.59 -14.80
N ALA A 38 8.62 25.05 -13.81
CA ALA A 38 9.15 25.82 -12.69
C ALA A 38 10.18 25.00 -11.91
N LEU A 39 11.21 25.65 -11.35
CA LEU A 39 12.26 24.97 -10.57
C LEU A 39 11.68 24.11 -9.43
N ALA A 40 10.57 24.55 -8.82
CA ALA A 40 9.83 23.80 -7.79
C ALA A 40 9.18 22.51 -8.31
N ASP A 41 8.71 22.52 -9.57
CA ASP A 41 8.22 21.33 -10.26
C ASP A 41 9.38 20.48 -10.81
N GLN A 42 10.56 21.10 -11.00
CA GLN A 42 11.84 20.44 -11.32
C GLN A 42 12.57 19.91 -10.09
N ILE A 43 12.00 19.88 -8.87
CA ILE A 43 12.57 19.17 -7.69
C ILE A 43 12.47 17.63 -7.88
N GLN A 44 12.85 17.17 -9.06
CA GLN A 44 13.07 15.79 -9.48
C GLN A 44 14.55 15.38 -9.61
N PRO A 45 15.61 16.13 -9.19
CA PRO A 45 16.97 15.68 -9.47
C PRO A 45 17.45 14.57 -8.51
N ARG A 46 16.63 14.12 -7.55
CA ARG A 46 17.01 13.11 -6.55
C ARG A 46 16.03 11.94 -6.40
N GLN A 47 14.94 11.91 -7.17
CA GLN A 47 14.00 10.78 -7.19
C GLN A 47 14.21 9.98 -8.47
N LEU A 48 14.63 8.71 -8.33
CA LEU A 48 14.84 7.78 -9.45
C LEU A 48 13.53 7.41 -10.17
N LEU A 49 12.37 7.71 -9.56
CA LEU A 49 11.04 7.42 -10.08
C LEU A 49 10.21 8.70 -10.10
N SER A 50 9.45 8.89 -11.17
CA SER A 50 8.45 9.95 -11.26
C SER A 50 7.27 9.69 -10.31
N LYS A 51 6.48 10.72 -10.00
CA LYS A 51 5.27 10.58 -9.16
C LYS A 51 4.30 9.51 -9.67
N SER A 52 4.14 9.39 -11.00
CA SER A 52 3.25 8.39 -11.60
C SER A 52 3.82 6.97 -11.51
N GLN A 53 5.13 6.81 -11.61
CA GLN A 53 5.80 5.54 -11.40
C GLN A 53 5.71 5.10 -9.93
N GLU A 54 5.87 6.03 -8.99
CA GLU A 54 5.69 5.72 -7.57
C GLU A 54 4.25 5.35 -7.24
N ALA A 55 3.26 6.07 -7.76
CA ALA A 55 1.85 5.73 -7.55
C ALA A 55 1.52 4.31 -8.04
N ARG A 56 2.05 3.89 -9.20
CA ARG A 56 1.91 2.51 -9.70
C ARG A 56 2.56 1.50 -8.76
N LEU A 57 3.72 1.83 -8.20
CA LEU A 57 4.42 0.96 -7.26
C LEU A 57 3.66 0.83 -5.95
N VAL A 58 3.10 1.93 -5.42
CA VAL A 58 2.23 1.93 -4.23
C VAL A 58 1.02 1.03 -4.46
N SER A 59 0.28 1.21 -5.56
CA SER A 59 -0.87 0.37 -5.89
C SER A 59 -0.51 -1.10 -6.00
N TRP A 60 0.68 -1.42 -6.54
CA TRP A 60 1.17 -2.78 -6.60
C TRP A 60 1.50 -3.34 -5.21
N ILE A 61 2.16 -2.57 -4.34
CA ILE A 61 2.48 -2.98 -2.95
C ILE A 61 1.21 -3.28 -2.17
N LEU A 62 0.22 -2.38 -2.22
CA LEU A 62 -1.07 -2.57 -1.52
C LEU A 62 -1.82 -3.81 -2.03
N ARG A 63 -1.73 -4.09 -3.33
CA ARG A 63 -2.30 -5.32 -3.93
C ARG A 63 -1.55 -6.58 -3.51
N GLN A 64 -0.23 -6.55 -3.33
CA GLN A 64 0.50 -7.70 -2.80
C GLN A 64 0.16 -7.95 -1.33
N GLU A 65 0.01 -6.88 -0.55
CA GLU A 65 -0.39 -6.96 0.85
C GLU A 65 -1.79 -7.60 1.02
N SER A 66 -2.76 -7.22 0.17
CA SER A 66 -4.10 -7.83 0.24
C SER A 66 -4.12 -9.32 -0.11
N LEU A 67 -3.10 -9.79 -0.82
CA LEU A 67 -2.90 -11.20 -1.16
C LEU A 67 -2.01 -11.94 -0.14
N GLY A 68 -1.56 -11.27 0.93
CA GLY A 68 -0.71 -11.86 1.97
C GLY A 68 0.75 -12.04 1.55
N TYR A 69 1.17 -11.47 0.42
CA TYR A 69 2.57 -11.53 -0.04
C TYR A 69 3.36 -10.33 0.47
N ALA A 70 4.55 -10.61 1.03
CA ALA A 70 5.53 -9.57 1.33
C ALA A 70 6.21 -9.12 0.03
N PRO A 71 6.41 -7.80 -0.20
CA PRO A 71 7.18 -7.34 -1.34
C PRO A 71 8.60 -7.93 -1.32
N PRO A 72 9.15 -8.35 -2.48
CA PRO A 72 10.49 -8.92 -2.56
C PRO A 72 11.52 -7.88 -2.15
N THR A 73 12.37 -8.25 -1.20
CA THR A 73 13.50 -7.42 -0.72
C THR A 73 14.62 -7.44 -1.75
N ARG A 74 14.42 -6.81 -2.91
CA ARG A 74 15.55 -6.50 -3.80
C ARG A 74 16.42 -5.43 -3.15
N THR A 75 17.71 -5.43 -3.46
CA THR A 75 18.72 -4.50 -2.94
C THR A 75 18.49 -3.09 -3.47
N VAL A 76 17.47 -2.41 -2.94
CA VAL A 76 17.34 -0.96 -3.03
C VAL A 76 18.29 -0.31 -2.03
N GLY A 77 18.77 0.90 -2.35
CA GLY A 77 19.74 1.61 -1.51
C GLY A 77 19.27 1.73 -0.05
N ARG A 78 20.23 1.73 0.90
CA ARG A 78 19.98 1.65 2.36
C ARG A 78 18.88 2.58 2.89
N ASN A 79 18.72 3.76 2.30
CA ASN A 79 17.75 4.77 2.73
C ASN A 79 16.50 4.85 1.84
N TRP A 80 16.43 4.08 0.76
CA TRP A 80 15.38 4.19 -0.24
C TRP A 80 14.02 3.76 0.33
N VAL A 81 13.96 2.62 1.01
CA VAL A 81 12.73 2.09 1.61
C VAL A 81 12.17 3.05 2.64
N SER A 82 13.01 3.53 3.57
CA SER A 82 12.60 4.48 4.60
C SER A 82 12.10 5.80 4.01
N LYS A 83 12.80 6.35 3.00
CA LYS A 83 12.37 7.57 2.29
C LYS A 83 11.11 7.36 1.45
N PHE A 84 10.89 6.17 0.93
CA PHE A 84 9.70 5.82 0.18
C PHE A 84 8.48 5.76 1.10
N ILE A 85 8.58 5.03 2.22
CA ILE A 85 7.51 4.94 3.23
C ILE A 85 7.19 6.33 3.81
N ASN A 86 8.20 7.16 4.11
CA ASN A 86 7.97 8.52 4.62
C ASN A 86 7.23 9.44 3.63
N ARG A 87 7.27 9.15 2.32
CA ARG A 87 6.55 9.92 1.29
C ARG A 87 5.14 9.40 1.03
N HIS A 88 4.86 8.16 1.43
CA HIS A 88 3.61 7.43 1.16
C HIS A 88 3.03 6.90 2.48
N PRO A 89 2.39 7.78 3.29
CA PRO A 89 1.86 7.41 4.62
C PRO A 89 0.67 6.45 4.58
N ASP A 90 0.10 6.24 3.40
CA ASP A 90 -0.89 5.22 3.07
C ASP A 90 -0.31 3.80 3.19
N ILE A 91 1.00 3.63 3.04
CA ILE A 91 1.69 2.37 3.30
C ILE A 91 1.95 2.25 4.81
N LYS A 92 1.21 1.37 5.47
CA LYS A 92 1.39 1.10 6.91
C LYS A 92 2.43 0.01 7.12
N ASN A 93 3.45 0.28 7.94
CA ASN A 93 4.39 -0.74 8.37
C ASN A 93 3.70 -1.77 9.25
N LYS A 94 3.49 -2.98 8.72
CA LYS A 94 3.10 -4.14 9.52
C LYS A 94 4.36 -4.87 9.98
N ARG A 95 4.55 -4.99 11.29
CA ARG A 95 5.52 -5.94 11.83
C ARG A 95 4.98 -7.35 11.59
N GLY A 96 5.66 -8.12 10.73
CA GLY A 96 5.39 -9.55 10.63
C GLY A 96 5.56 -10.20 12.00
N ARG A 97 4.57 -10.98 12.44
CA ARG A 97 4.78 -11.82 13.63
C ARG A 97 5.75 -12.93 13.24
N ARG A 98 6.82 -13.09 14.02
CA ARG A 98 7.73 -14.22 13.87
C ARG A 98 6.90 -15.49 14.15
N GLN A 99 6.74 -16.34 13.15
CA GLN A 99 6.23 -17.68 13.38
C GLN A 99 7.41 -18.58 13.81
N GLU A 100 7.12 -19.54 14.68
CA GLU A 100 8.10 -20.55 15.06
C GLU A 100 8.62 -21.29 13.83
N ALA A 101 9.94 -21.36 13.65
CA ALA A 101 10.54 -21.99 12.46
C ALA A 101 10.10 -23.45 12.29
N ASN A 102 9.86 -24.14 13.41
CA ASN A 102 9.33 -25.50 13.44
C ASN A 102 7.93 -25.58 12.80
N ARG A 103 7.07 -24.57 12.97
CA ARG A 103 5.75 -24.54 12.32
C ARG A 103 5.86 -24.40 10.80
N PHE A 104 6.79 -23.59 10.32
CA PHE A 104 7.04 -23.45 8.89
C PHE A 104 7.60 -24.74 8.29
N ASN A 105 8.61 -25.34 8.94
CA ASN A 105 9.23 -26.58 8.48
C ASN A 105 8.27 -27.79 8.55
N ALA A 106 7.33 -27.79 9.49
CA ALA A 106 6.32 -28.84 9.61
C ALA A 106 5.20 -28.73 8.54
N PHE A 107 5.03 -27.57 7.89
CA PHE A 107 4.00 -27.34 6.87
C PHE A 107 4.41 -27.92 5.50
N THR A 108 4.56 -29.25 5.45
CA THR A 108 4.90 -29.97 4.22
C THR A 108 3.63 -30.42 3.48
N PRO A 109 3.64 -30.54 2.14
CA PRO A 109 2.50 -31.07 1.39
C PRO A 109 2.02 -32.43 1.91
N ARG A 110 2.94 -33.29 2.33
CA ARG A 110 2.62 -34.59 2.92
C ARG A 110 1.88 -34.47 4.25
N ALA A 111 2.31 -33.57 5.13
CA ALA A 111 1.63 -33.33 6.41
C ALA A 111 0.22 -32.74 6.21
N VAL A 112 0.07 -31.84 5.25
CA VAL A 112 -1.23 -31.25 4.89
C VAL A 112 -2.17 -32.31 4.33
N HIS A 113 -1.72 -33.09 3.34
CA HIS A 113 -2.52 -34.18 2.79
C HIS A 113 -2.91 -35.20 3.84
N TRP A 114 -1.96 -35.64 4.68
CA TRP A 114 -2.24 -36.58 5.76
C TRP A 114 -3.32 -36.07 6.74
N PHE A 115 -3.27 -34.78 7.10
CA PHE A 115 -4.28 -34.17 7.97
C PHE A 115 -5.68 -34.20 7.34
N PHE A 116 -5.82 -33.77 6.07
CA PHE A 116 -7.12 -33.76 5.40
C PHE A 116 -7.63 -35.17 5.08
N ASP A 117 -6.74 -36.09 4.72
CA ASP A 117 -7.07 -37.50 4.48
C ASP A 117 -7.68 -38.15 5.73
N ILE A 118 -7.09 -37.94 6.90
CA ILE A 118 -7.63 -38.46 8.17
C ILE A 118 -8.92 -37.73 8.54
N ARG A 119 -8.92 -36.40 8.44
CA ARG A 119 -10.07 -35.57 8.82
C ARG A 119 -11.32 -35.93 8.02
N GLU A 120 -11.18 -36.16 6.71
CA GLU A 120 -12.30 -36.52 5.84
C GLU A 120 -12.70 -37.99 5.98
N LYS A 121 -11.73 -38.92 6.10
CA LYS A 121 -12.03 -40.35 6.16
C LYS A 121 -12.54 -40.82 7.52
N GLU A 122 -11.97 -40.35 8.62
CA GLU A 122 -12.26 -40.86 9.97
C GLU A 122 -13.24 -39.98 10.74
N TYR A 123 -13.21 -38.66 10.50
CA TYR A 123 -13.93 -37.68 11.31
C TYR A 123 -14.90 -36.81 10.50
N GLY A 124 -15.14 -37.11 9.22
CA GLY A 124 -16.03 -36.33 8.35
C GLY A 124 -17.49 -36.27 8.81
N TRP A 125 -17.89 -37.16 9.72
CA TRP A 125 -19.21 -37.17 10.35
C TRP A 125 -19.33 -36.19 11.55
N ILE A 126 -18.21 -35.68 12.07
CA ILE A 126 -18.20 -34.66 13.12
C ILE A 126 -18.43 -33.32 12.46
N LYS A 127 -19.53 -32.66 12.81
CA LYS A 127 -19.84 -31.34 12.28
C LYS A 127 -18.80 -30.31 12.74
N PRO A 128 -18.43 -29.32 11.90
CA PRO A 128 -17.47 -28.29 12.28
C PRO A 128 -17.82 -27.58 13.60
N GLU A 129 -19.11 -27.38 13.85
CA GLU A 129 -19.63 -26.75 15.09
C GLU A 129 -19.33 -27.56 16.36
N ASN A 130 -19.02 -28.84 16.22
CA ASN A 130 -18.70 -29.78 17.31
C ASN A 130 -17.19 -30.04 17.44
N THR A 131 -16.35 -29.33 16.68
CA THR A 131 -14.89 -29.45 16.77
C THR A 131 -14.34 -28.39 17.71
N VAL A 132 -13.79 -28.84 18.83
CA VAL A 132 -13.14 -27.96 19.82
C VAL A 132 -11.64 -28.23 19.85
N ASN A 133 -10.82 -27.18 20.04
CA ASN A 133 -9.39 -27.39 20.29
C ASN A 133 -9.19 -27.68 21.79
N VAL A 134 -8.14 -28.45 22.09
CA VAL A 134 -7.70 -28.69 23.46
C VAL A 134 -6.18 -28.54 23.44
N ASP A 135 -5.67 -27.44 23.97
CA ASP A 135 -4.24 -27.24 24.20
C ASP A 135 -3.97 -26.86 25.67
N GLU A 136 -2.69 -26.84 26.06
CA GLU A 136 -2.24 -26.57 27.44
C GLU A 136 -2.65 -25.18 27.97
N GLY A 137 -3.24 -24.31 27.14
CA GLY A 137 -3.78 -23.00 27.52
C GLY A 137 -5.28 -22.97 27.81
N GLY A 138 -6.01 -24.07 27.57
CA GLY A 138 -7.46 -24.18 27.80
C GLY A 138 -8.26 -24.63 26.57
N ILE A 139 -9.54 -24.91 26.77
CA ILE A 139 -10.47 -25.30 25.69
C ILE A 139 -10.98 -24.02 25.02
N MET A 140 -10.57 -23.75 23.77
CA MET A 140 -11.09 -22.66 22.95
C MET A 140 -11.96 -23.26 21.83
N SER A 141 -13.29 -23.15 21.96
CA SER A 141 -14.20 -23.47 20.87
C SER A 141 -14.04 -22.43 19.75
N GLY A 142 -13.54 -22.86 18.59
CA GLY A 142 -13.40 -22.00 17.43
C GLY A 142 -14.75 -21.74 16.77
N PHE A 143 -15.31 -20.55 16.97
CA PHE A 143 -16.45 -20.05 16.20
C PHE A 143 -16.01 -19.80 14.75
N GLY A 144 -16.39 -20.71 13.85
CA GLY A 144 -16.39 -20.46 12.42
C GLY A 144 -17.70 -19.82 11.98
N GLU A 145 -17.86 -18.51 12.18
CA GLU A 145 -18.83 -17.72 11.40
C GLU A 145 -18.20 -16.36 11.05
N TYR A 146 -18.13 -16.08 9.75
CA TYR A 146 -17.93 -14.73 9.24
C TYR A 146 -19.11 -13.88 9.73
N LEU A 147 -18.87 -12.84 10.54
CA LEU A 147 -19.65 -11.57 10.52
C LEU A 147 -19.06 -10.52 11.48
N ALA A 148 -18.76 -9.36 10.90
CA ALA A 148 -18.63 -8.01 11.46
C ALA A 148 -18.23 -7.83 12.94
N CYS A 149 -17.01 -7.35 13.17
CA CYS A 149 -16.67 -6.58 14.37
C CYS A 149 -17.52 -5.31 14.41
N LEU A 150 -18.64 -5.33 15.13
CA LEU A 150 -19.22 -4.12 15.72
C LEU A 150 -18.67 -3.97 17.14
N SER A 151 -17.87 -2.92 17.30
CA SER A 151 -17.48 -2.35 18.59
C SER A 151 -18.70 -2.06 19.45
N HIS A 152 -18.64 -2.30 20.75
CA HIS A 152 -19.15 -1.51 21.88
C HIS A 152 -18.47 -2.16 23.12
N GLY A 153 -17.70 -1.49 23.98
CA GLY A 153 -17.89 -0.16 24.54
C GLY A 153 -18.63 -0.33 25.87
N GLY A 154 -17.88 -0.40 26.99
CA GLY A 154 -18.38 -0.56 28.35
C GLY A 154 -17.30 -1.05 29.31
#